data_AF-A0A7X9UC04-F1
#
_entry.id   AF-A0A7X9UC04-F1
#
_cell.length_a   1.000
_cell.length_b   1.000
_cell.length_c   1.000
_cell.angle_alpha   90.00
_cell.angle_beta   90.00
_cell.angle_gamma   90.00
#
_symmetry.space_group_name_H-M   'P 1'
#
loop_
_entity.id
_entity.type
_entity.pdbx_description
1 polymer ?
#
loop_
_entity_poly.entity_id
_entity_poly.type
_entity_poly.pdbx_seq_one_letter_code
_entity_poly.pdbx_strand_id
1 'polypeptide(L)'
;MADEKHITIAEAVAKVQRSVVVPKSRYNAHGKFNYRSMEDIVAALKEPCKEAGVAYTLNDSVVQVGDRHYVRATAHLFFTDGGEGSIDVDGYAHEPDTQTGMNPAQVTGSASSYARKYALCGLFAIDGTSDPDALSDKPEKEPPEFGEFTAKCKACGTAYVFSSREQYEAFKKAPGCCAAPTWTVV
;
A
#
# COMPACT_ATOMS: atom_id res chain seq x y z
N MET A 1 -8.87 21.60 33.22
CA MET A 1 -9.10 21.08 31.86
C MET A 1 -7.80 20.41 31.47
N ALA A 2 -7.81 19.09 31.28
CA ALA A 2 -6.60 18.38 30.87
C ALA A 2 -6.24 18.89 29.47
N ASP A 3 -5.05 19.45 29.34
CA ASP A 3 -4.44 19.84 28.08
C ASP A 3 -4.27 18.54 27.27
N GLU A 4 -5.19 18.26 26.35
CA GLU A 4 -5.07 17.12 25.44
C GLU A 4 -3.86 17.37 24.56
N LYS A 5 -2.75 16.70 24.89
CA LYS A 5 -1.49 16.84 24.18
C LYS A 5 -1.71 16.48 22.70
N HIS A 6 -1.61 17.49 21.84
CA HIS A 6 -1.65 17.31 20.39
C HIS A 6 -0.53 16.36 19.96
N ILE A 7 -0.88 15.33 19.19
CA ILE A 7 0.12 14.41 18.63
C ILE A 7 0.99 15.14 17.60
N THR A 8 2.23 14.74 17.45
CA THR A 8 3.14 15.25 16.42
C THR A 8 2.81 14.68 15.04
N ILE A 9 3.23 15.36 13.97
CA ILE A 9 3.00 14.90 12.59
C ILE A 9 3.62 13.51 12.35
N ALA A 10 4.74 13.21 13.01
CA ALA A 10 5.39 11.90 12.98
C ALA A 10 4.54 10.80 13.63
N GLU A 11 3.89 11.09 14.77
CA GLU A 11 2.96 10.16 15.42
C GLU A 11 1.71 9.90 14.57
N ALA A 12 1.19 10.95 13.91
CA ALA A 12 0.07 10.84 12.98
C ALA A 12 0.42 9.98 11.76
N VAL A 13 1.56 10.20 11.12
CA VAL A 13 2.07 9.34 10.04
C VAL A 13 2.23 7.90 10.51
N ALA A 14 2.84 7.68 11.67
CA ALA A 14 3.04 6.34 12.20
C ALA A 14 1.69 5.63 12.46
N LYS A 15 0.63 6.36 12.82
CA LYS A 15 -0.73 5.81 12.95
C LYS A 15 -1.26 5.32 11.60
N VAL A 16 -1.11 6.12 10.53
CA VAL A 16 -1.50 5.72 9.17
C VAL A 16 -0.69 4.52 8.69
N GLN A 17 0.64 4.55 8.86
CA GLN A 17 1.55 3.48 8.45
C GLN A 17 1.22 2.12 9.08
N ARG A 18 0.68 2.10 10.31
CA ARG A 18 0.29 0.85 11.00
C ARG A 18 -1.04 0.28 10.52
N SER A 19 -1.93 1.09 9.96
CA SER A 19 -3.29 0.67 9.58
C SER A 19 -3.45 0.45 8.09
N VAL A 20 -2.72 1.19 7.25
CA VAL A 20 -2.88 1.11 5.80
C VAL A 20 -2.29 -0.19 5.26
N VAL A 21 -3.09 -0.92 4.48
CA VAL A 21 -2.66 -2.11 3.73
C VAL A 21 -3.21 -2.01 2.31
N VAL A 22 -2.33 -2.08 1.31
CA VAL A 22 -2.73 -1.99 -0.11
C VAL A 22 -2.15 -3.17 -0.89
N PRO A 23 -2.89 -4.28 -1.05
CA PRO A 23 -2.41 -5.44 -1.79
C PRO A 23 -2.23 -5.13 -3.28
N LYS A 24 -1.32 -5.85 -3.94
CA LYS A 24 -1.19 -5.86 -5.41
C LYS A 24 -2.31 -6.71 -6.02
N SER A 25 -3.56 -6.22 -5.97
CA SER A 25 -4.76 -7.00 -6.35
C SER A 25 -5.07 -6.98 -7.85
N ARG A 26 -4.38 -6.14 -8.64
CA ARG A 26 -4.59 -6.05 -10.10
C ARG A 26 -3.53 -6.84 -10.84
N TYR A 27 -3.92 -7.57 -11.89
CA TYR A 27 -2.99 -8.30 -12.74
C TYR A 27 -2.81 -7.61 -14.10
N ASN A 28 -1.57 -7.39 -14.51
CA ASN A 28 -1.23 -6.95 -15.86
C ASN A 28 -0.91 -8.17 -16.72
N ALA A 29 -1.80 -8.52 -17.66
CA ALA A 29 -1.63 -9.69 -18.52
C ALA A 29 -0.47 -9.55 -19.54
N HIS A 30 -0.16 -8.31 -19.96
CA HIS A 30 0.91 -8.05 -20.92
C HIS A 30 2.29 -8.17 -20.26
N GLY A 31 2.45 -7.55 -19.09
CA GLY A 31 3.69 -7.60 -18.31
C GLY A 31 3.81 -8.82 -17.40
N LYS A 32 2.73 -9.60 -17.23
CA LYS A 32 2.62 -10.76 -16.34
C LYS A 32 3.02 -10.47 -14.88
N PHE A 33 2.55 -9.34 -14.34
CA PHE A 33 2.83 -8.97 -12.95
C PHE A 33 1.59 -8.43 -12.24
N ASN A 34 1.55 -8.61 -10.92
CA ASN A 34 0.56 -8.00 -10.06
C ASN A 34 0.97 -6.58 -9.65
N TYR A 35 0.01 -5.67 -9.57
CA TYR A 35 0.21 -4.27 -9.22
C TYR A 35 -0.98 -3.70 -8.43
N ARG A 36 -0.78 -2.50 -7.91
CA ARG A 36 -1.81 -1.64 -7.31
C ARG A 36 -1.81 -0.32 -8.05
N SER A 37 -2.99 0.19 -8.39
CA SER A 37 -3.10 1.46 -9.08
C SER A 37 -2.96 2.63 -8.09
N MET A 38 -2.84 3.85 -8.62
CA MET A 38 -2.84 5.05 -7.79
C MET A 38 -4.18 5.20 -7.06
N GLU A 39 -5.29 4.89 -7.73
CA GLU A 39 -6.63 4.92 -7.18
C GLU A 39 -6.81 3.92 -6.02
N ASP A 40 -6.21 2.74 -6.12
CA ASP A 40 -6.24 1.75 -5.04
C ASP A 40 -5.55 2.31 -3.78
N ILE A 41 -4.38 2.96 -3.94
CA ILE A 41 -3.64 3.58 -2.83
C ILE A 41 -4.44 4.74 -2.23
N VAL A 42 -4.93 5.67 -3.08
CA VAL A 42 -5.67 6.84 -2.61
C VAL A 42 -6.94 6.44 -1.88
N ALA A 43 -7.67 5.44 -2.40
CA ALA A 43 -8.88 4.93 -1.73
C ALA A 43 -8.56 4.32 -0.35
N ALA A 44 -7.50 3.51 -0.26
CA ALA A 44 -7.09 2.87 0.98
C ALA A 44 -6.59 3.86 2.05
N LEU A 45 -6.05 5.02 1.65
CA LEU A 45 -5.56 6.05 2.57
C LEU A 45 -6.67 6.93 3.19
N LYS A 46 -7.89 6.95 2.63
CA LYS A 46 -8.95 7.88 3.08
C LYS A 46 -9.30 7.72 4.55
N GLU A 47 -9.63 6.51 4.98
CA GLU A 47 -10.02 6.27 6.38
C GLU A 47 -8.83 6.37 7.34
N PRO A 48 -7.65 5.77 7.07
CA PRO A 48 -6.47 5.95 7.90
C PRO A 48 -6.06 7.41 8.13
N CYS A 49 -6.04 8.24 7.07
CA CYS A 49 -5.69 9.66 7.19
C CYS A 49 -6.73 10.42 8.02
N LYS A 50 -8.03 10.15 7.82
CA LYS A 50 -9.12 10.73 8.61
C LYS A 50 -8.99 10.37 10.09
N GLU A 51 -8.73 9.10 10.42
CA GLU A 51 -8.53 8.65 11.80
C GLU A 51 -7.29 9.28 12.46
N ALA A 52 -6.28 9.61 11.67
CA ALA A 52 -5.05 10.25 12.13
C ALA A 52 -5.11 11.79 12.14
N GLY A 53 -6.22 12.40 11.69
CA GLY A 53 -6.39 13.86 11.67
C GLY A 53 -5.49 14.56 10.65
N VAL A 54 -5.10 13.86 9.57
CA VAL A 54 -4.18 14.39 8.55
C VAL A 54 -4.80 14.35 7.16
N ALA A 55 -4.34 15.24 6.30
CA ALA A 55 -4.62 15.24 4.87
C ALA A 55 -3.30 15.42 4.10
N TYR A 56 -3.34 15.11 2.81
CA TYR A 56 -2.21 15.34 1.92
C TYR A 56 -2.64 15.95 0.60
N THR A 57 -1.72 16.66 -0.04
CA THR A 57 -1.81 17.08 -1.45
C THR A 57 -0.70 16.42 -2.27
N LEU A 58 -0.92 16.35 -3.59
CA LEU A 58 0.06 15.87 -4.54
C LEU A 58 0.27 16.96 -5.58
N ASN A 59 1.53 17.33 -5.81
CA ASN A 59 1.91 18.23 -6.87
C ASN A 59 3.00 17.61 -7.74
N ASP A 60 2.86 17.75 -9.06
CA ASP A 60 3.85 17.22 -10.00
C ASP A 60 4.69 18.35 -10.60
N SER A 61 5.94 18.05 -10.87
CA SER A 61 6.87 18.90 -11.62
C SER A 61 7.73 18.04 -12.54
N VAL A 62 8.32 18.64 -13.57
CA VAL A 62 9.28 17.95 -14.46
C VAL A 62 10.69 18.33 -14.03
N VAL A 63 11.55 17.32 -13.89
CA VAL A 63 12.97 17.47 -13.57
C VAL A 63 13.77 16.82 -14.68
N GLN A 64 14.71 17.57 -15.27
CA GLN A 64 15.63 17.04 -16.25
C GLN A 64 16.95 16.63 -15.58
N VAL A 65 17.42 15.42 -15.85
CA VAL A 65 18.70 14.89 -15.35
C VAL A 65 19.50 14.37 -16.55
N GLY A 66 20.49 15.15 -17.00
CA GLY A 66 21.19 14.90 -18.26
C GLY A 66 20.21 14.92 -19.43
N ASP A 67 20.16 13.82 -20.19
CA ASP A 67 19.27 13.66 -21.34
C ASP A 67 17.91 13.03 -20.98
N ARG A 68 17.58 12.89 -19.69
CA ARG A 68 16.36 12.22 -19.24
C ARG A 68 15.39 13.18 -18.56
N HIS A 69 14.11 13.00 -18.84
CA HIS A 69 13.02 13.69 -18.15
C HIS A 69 12.42 12.78 -17.08
N TYR A 70 12.22 13.34 -15.89
CA TYR A 70 11.53 12.68 -14.79
C TYR A 70 10.34 13.53 -14.37
N VAL A 71 9.21 12.88 -14.13
CA VAL A 71 8.15 13.49 -13.34
C VAL A 71 8.49 13.29 -11.88
N ARG A 72 8.61 14.41 -11.14
CA ARG A 72 8.71 14.46 -9.68
C ARG A 72 7.33 14.76 -9.12
N ALA A 73 6.78 13.85 -8.33
CA ALA A 73 5.57 14.08 -7.55
C ALA A 73 5.95 14.31 -6.08
N THR A 74 5.47 15.38 -5.48
CA THR A 74 5.66 15.68 -4.06
C THR A 74 4.34 15.45 -3.32
N ALA A 75 4.36 14.55 -2.35
CA ALA A 75 3.28 14.35 -1.39
C ALA A 75 3.53 15.22 -0.16
N HIS A 76 2.66 16.20 0.06
CA HIS A 76 2.72 17.12 1.19
C HIS A 76 1.67 16.73 2.22
N LEU A 77 2.07 16.28 3.41
CA LEU A 77 1.18 15.90 4.50
C LEU A 77 1.08 17.02 5.54
N PHE A 78 -0.12 17.26 6.05
CA PHE A 78 -0.40 18.28 7.07
C PHE A 78 -1.59 17.88 7.95
N PHE A 79 -1.71 18.51 9.11
CA PHE A 79 -2.85 18.35 10.00
C PHE A 79 -4.11 19.06 9.48
N THR A 80 -5.27 18.44 9.60
CA THR A 80 -6.54 19.02 9.12
C THR A 80 -7.11 20.09 10.04
N ASP A 81 -6.69 20.13 11.30
CA ASP A 81 -7.10 21.12 12.30
C ASP A 81 -6.21 22.37 12.33
N GLY A 82 -5.18 22.42 11.47
CA GLY A 82 -4.22 23.52 11.42
C GLY A 82 -3.08 23.41 12.45
N GLY A 83 -2.93 22.24 13.09
CA GLY A 83 -1.78 21.95 13.95
C GLY A 83 -0.42 22.13 13.26
N GLU A 84 0.62 22.39 14.04
CA GLU A 84 1.97 22.57 13.52
C GLU A 84 2.59 21.25 13.04
N GLY A 85 3.29 21.32 11.89
CA GLY A 85 4.07 20.23 11.34
C GLY A 85 3.58 19.76 9.98
N SER A 86 4.54 19.43 9.11
CA SER A 86 4.29 18.88 7.79
C SER A 86 5.41 17.91 7.40
N ILE A 87 5.11 17.01 6.46
CA ILE A 87 6.09 16.08 5.89
C ILE A 87 5.94 16.09 4.38
N ASP A 88 7.06 16.30 3.69
CA ASP A 88 7.14 16.25 2.24
C ASP A 88 7.93 15.03 1.80
N VAL A 89 7.37 14.25 0.89
CA VAL A 89 8.05 13.09 0.29
C VAL A 89 7.93 13.15 -1.22
N ASP A 90 9.07 13.01 -1.88
CA ASP A 90 9.15 12.98 -3.33
C ASP A 90 9.15 11.55 -3.88
N GLY A 91 8.45 11.36 -4.99
CA GLY A 91 8.57 10.20 -5.86
C GLY A 91 8.96 10.63 -7.27
N TYR A 92 9.78 9.82 -7.94
CA TYR A 92 10.29 10.12 -9.27
C TYR A 92 9.95 9.00 -10.23
N ALA A 93 9.50 9.34 -11.43
CA ALA A 93 9.31 8.38 -12.51
C ALA A 93 9.90 8.94 -13.80
N HIS A 94 10.67 8.12 -14.49
CA HIS A 94 11.22 8.47 -15.79
C HIS A 94 10.10 8.58 -16.82
N GLU A 95 10.04 9.71 -17.52
CA GLU A 95 9.20 9.92 -18.69
C GLU A 95 10.01 9.55 -19.94
N PRO A 96 9.68 8.46 -20.64
CA PRO A 96 10.40 8.08 -21.85
C PRO A 96 10.05 9.01 -23.01
N ASP A 97 11.02 9.31 -23.88
CA ASP A 97 10.78 10.17 -25.06
C ASP A 97 9.70 9.60 -25.98
N THR A 98 9.61 8.26 -26.05
CA THR A 98 8.56 7.55 -26.79
C THR A 98 8.16 6.27 -26.06
N GLN A 99 6.88 5.92 -26.17
CA GLN A 99 6.36 4.63 -25.72
C GLN A 99 5.38 4.09 -26.76
N THR A 100 5.65 2.90 -27.30
CA THR A 100 4.86 2.31 -28.37
C THR A 100 3.38 2.20 -27.96
N GLY A 101 2.50 2.76 -28.79
CA GLY A 101 1.05 2.73 -28.57
C GLY A 101 0.50 3.81 -27.62
N MET A 102 1.34 4.74 -27.15
CA MET A 102 0.91 5.88 -26.33
C MET A 102 1.21 7.21 -27.02
N ASN A 103 0.28 8.16 -26.91
CA ASN A 103 0.55 9.55 -27.30
C ASN A 103 1.34 10.29 -26.19
N PRO A 104 1.96 11.46 -26.48
CA PRO A 104 2.78 12.16 -25.49
C PRO A 104 2.09 12.46 -24.16
N ALA A 105 0.81 12.87 -24.20
CA ALA A 105 0.04 13.15 -22.98
C ALA A 105 -0.18 11.89 -22.12
N GLN A 106 -0.38 10.73 -22.75
CA GLN A 106 -0.48 9.44 -22.06
C GLN A 106 0.85 9.02 -21.44
N VAL A 107 1.97 9.31 -22.09
CA VAL A 107 3.31 9.03 -21.56
C VAL A 107 3.57 9.83 -20.29
N THR A 108 3.34 11.15 -20.31
CA THR A 108 3.45 12.02 -19.12
C THR A 108 2.45 11.60 -18.03
N GLY A 109 1.20 11.29 -18.39
CA GLY A 109 0.19 10.84 -17.43
C GLY A 109 0.56 9.52 -16.74
N SER A 110 1.17 8.59 -17.49
CA SER A 110 1.73 7.36 -16.95
C SER A 110 2.87 7.65 -15.97
N ALA A 111 3.86 8.45 -16.38
CA ALA A 111 4.98 8.84 -15.52
C ALA A 111 4.52 9.53 -14.22
N SER A 112 3.59 10.50 -14.33
CA SER A 112 2.94 11.15 -13.17
C SER A 112 2.29 10.12 -12.23
N SER A 113 1.55 9.17 -12.77
CA SER A 113 0.93 8.11 -11.95
C SER A 113 1.96 7.26 -11.22
N TYR A 114 3.11 6.95 -11.83
CA TYR A 114 4.20 6.23 -11.16
C TYR A 114 4.87 7.09 -10.09
N ALA A 115 5.18 8.35 -10.38
CA ALA A 115 5.81 9.27 -9.43
C ALA A 115 4.94 9.45 -8.17
N ARG A 116 3.63 9.68 -8.35
CA ARG A 116 2.67 9.81 -7.24
C ARG A 116 2.55 8.54 -6.40
N LYS A 117 2.55 7.36 -7.04
CA LYS A 117 2.59 6.08 -6.31
C LYS A 117 3.84 5.99 -5.44
N TYR A 118 5.01 6.34 -5.97
CA TYR A 118 6.25 6.29 -5.19
C TYR A 118 6.27 7.30 -4.04
N ALA A 119 5.78 8.51 -4.25
CA ALA A 119 5.65 9.52 -3.20
C ALA A 119 4.77 9.03 -2.04
N LEU A 120 3.58 8.50 -2.35
CA LEU A 120 2.65 7.96 -1.36
C LEU A 120 3.18 6.69 -0.67
N CYS A 121 3.81 5.77 -1.41
CA CYS A 121 4.44 4.60 -0.82
C CYS A 121 5.58 4.99 0.13
N GLY A 122 6.39 6.00 -0.22
CA GLY A 122 7.45 6.51 0.64
C GLY A 122 6.91 7.20 1.90
N LEU A 123 5.88 8.02 1.76
CA LEU A 123 5.25 8.74 2.88
C LEU A 123 4.59 7.80 3.88
N PHE A 124 3.81 6.83 3.39
CA PHE A 124 3.00 5.95 4.23
C PHE A 124 3.55 4.53 4.36
N ALA A 125 4.82 4.31 4.01
CA ALA A 125 5.50 3.02 4.09
C ALA A 125 4.67 1.87 3.49
N ILE A 126 3.98 2.13 2.37
CA ILE A 126 3.08 1.16 1.76
C ILE A 126 3.90 0.11 1.01
N ASP A 127 4.23 -0.97 1.70
CA ASP A 127 4.85 -2.13 1.06
C ASP A 127 3.82 -2.92 0.22
N GLY A 128 4.35 -3.76 -0.67
CA GLY A 128 3.53 -4.82 -1.23
C GLY A 128 3.69 -6.01 -0.32
N THR A 129 2.60 -6.58 0.19
CA THR A 129 2.58 -7.86 0.92
C THR A 129 3.01 -9.07 0.07
N SER A 130 3.57 -8.83 -1.12
CA SER A 130 4.02 -9.82 -2.08
C SER A 130 5.35 -9.33 -2.68
N ASP A 131 6.42 -9.90 -2.15
CA ASP A 131 7.75 -9.86 -2.73
C ASP A 131 7.69 -10.59 -4.10
N PRO A 132 7.99 -9.93 -5.23
CA PRO A 132 8.05 -10.60 -6.53
C PRO A 132 9.16 -11.67 -6.61
N ASP A 133 10.14 -11.64 -5.71
CA ASP A 133 11.15 -12.70 -5.54
C ASP A 133 10.69 -13.79 -4.56
N ALA A 134 9.51 -13.67 -3.95
CA ALA A 134 8.87 -14.79 -3.27
C ALA A 134 8.50 -15.84 -4.32
N LEU A 135 9.41 -16.78 -4.53
CA LEU A 135 9.24 -18.04 -5.24
C LEU A 135 8.12 -18.85 -4.58
N SER A 136 6.87 -18.44 -4.78
CA SER A 136 5.70 -19.22 -4.42
C SER A 136 4.74 -19.28 -5.60
N ASP A 137 5.21 -19.87 -6.70
CA ASP A 137 4.39 -20.45 -7.77
C ASP A 137 3.65 -21.73 -7.30
N LYS A 138 3.40 -21.86 -5.99
CA LYS A 138 2.55 -22.94 -5.48
C LYS A 138 1.14 -22.38 -5.37
N PRO A 139 0.14 -22.97 -6.05
CA PRO A 139 -1.25 -22.61 -5.82
C PRO A 139 -1.54 -22.64 -4.33
N GLU A 140 -2.28 -21.65 -3.84
CA GLU A 140 -2.68 -21.60 -2.42
C GLU A 140 -3.32 -22.94 -2.07
N LYS A 141 -2.80 -23.59 -1.01
CA LYS A 141 -3.37 -24.85 -0.55
C LYS A 141 -4.78 -24.56 -0.04
N GLU A 142 -5.75 -25.30 -0.56
CA GLU A 142 -7.08 -25.32 0.05
C GLU A 142 -7.00 -26.06 1.39
N PRO A 143 -7.78 -25.63 2.40
CA PRO A 143 -7.89 -26.39 3.63
C PRO A 143 -8.43 -27.79 3.31
N PRO A 144 -7.78 -28.86 3.81
CA PRO A 144 -8.23 -30.22 3.56
C PRO A 144 -9.66 -30.43 4.10
N GLU A 145 -10.46 -31.25 3.41
CA GLU A 145 -11.82 -31.60 3.85
C GLU A 145 -11.82 -32.37 5.17
N PHE A 146 -10.76 -33.13 5.45
CA PHE A 146 -10.61 -33.94 6.65
C PHE A 146 -9.18 -33.88 7.19
N GLY A 147 -9.06 -33.84 8.52
CA GLY A 147 -7.78 -33.88 9.22
C GLY A 147 -7.29 -32.52 9.73
N GLU A 148 -6.29 -32.59 10.61
CA GLU A 148 -5.66 -31.41 11.18
C GLU A 148 -4.76 -30.72 10.16
N PHE A 149 -4.83 -29.39 10.10
CA PHE A 149 -3.95 -28.58 9.26
C PHE A 149 -3.53 -27.29 9.96
N THR A 150 -2.46 -26.70 9.47
CA THR A 150 -1.95 -25.42 9.98
C THR A 150 -2.26 -24.30 9.00
N ALA A 151 -2.80 -23.19 9.49
CA ALA A 151 -2.88 -21.94 8.72
C ALA A 151 -2.04 -20.84 9.38
N LYS A 152 -1.39 -20.04 8.55
CA LYS A 152 -0.56 -18.91 8.97
C LYS A 152 -1.18 -17.59 8.52
N CYS A 153 -1.07 -16.57 9.35
CA CYS A 153 -1.40 -15.20 8.98
C CYS A 153 -0.29 -14.63 8.08
N LYS A 154 -0.62 -14.23 6.85
CA LYS A 154 0.28 -13.54 5.92
C LYS A 154 0.71 -12.15 6.42
N ALA A 155 -0.12 -11.50 7.24
CA ALA A 155 0.15 -10.16 7.74
C ALA A 155 1.09 -10.11 8.95
N CYS A 156 1.03 -11.09 9.87
CA CYS A 156 1.85 -11.08 11.09
C CYS A 156 2.66 -12.37 11.35
N GLY A 157 2.49 -13.41 10.53
CA GLY A 157 3.23 -14.67 10.62
C GLY A 157 2.70 -15.66 11.66
N THR A 158 1.73 -15.29 12.50
CA THR A 158 1.16 -16.19 13.53
C THR A 158 0.54 -17.44 12.91
N ALA A 159 0.91 -18.61 13.43
CA ALA A 159 0.41 -19.91 13.00
C ALA A 159 -0.66 -20.44 13.98
N TYR A 160 -1.73 -21.02 13.43
CA TYR A 160 -2.78 -21.70 14.16
C TYR A 160 -3.01 -23.08 13.58
N VAL A 161 -3.30 -24.03 14.46
CA VAL A 161 -3.65 -25.41 14.10
C VAL A 161 -5.16 -25.56 14.19
N PHE A 162 -5.76 -26.10 13.13
CA PHE A 162 -7.20 -26.33 13.01
C PHE A 162 -7.46 -27.81 12.83
N SER A 163 -8.40 -28.34 13.61
CA SER A 163 -8.81 -29.74 13.54
C SER A 163 -9.84 -30.01 12.44
N SER A 164 -10.45 -28.96 11.86
CA SER A 164 -11.37 -29.06 10.73
C SER A 164 -11.52 -27.75 9.95
N ARG A 165 -12.09 -27.84 8.74
CA ARG A 165 -12.39 -26.68 7.89
C ARG A 165 -13.43 -25.75 8.51
N GLU A 166 -14.42 -26.27 9.23
CA GLU A 166 -15.44 -25.46 9.91
C GLU A 166 -14.82 -24.58 10.99
N GLN A 167 -13.85 -25.11 11.75
CA GLN A 167 -13.14 -24.36 12.78
C GLN A 167 -12.36 -23.19 12.16
N TYR A 168 -11.72 -23.42 11.01
CA TYR A 168 -10.98 -22.40 10.28
C TYR A 168 -11.89 -21.30 9.71
N GLU A 169 -13.01 -21.66 9.08
CA GLU A 169 -13.98 -20.67 8.56
C GLU A 169 -14.66 -19.87 9.67
N ALA A 170 -14.95 -20.49 10.82
CA ALA A 170 -15.45 -19.79 11.99
C ALA A 170 -14.43 -18.77 12.53
N PHE A 171 -13.16 -19.18 12.61
CA PHE A 171 -12.07 -18.31 13.06
C PHE A 171 -11.81 -17.12 12.11
N LYS A 172 -11.95 -17.30 10.80
CA LYS A 172 -11.82 -16.21 9.80
C LYS A 172 -12.85 -15.10 9.96
N LYS A 173 -13.98 -15.33 10.63
CA LYS A 173 -15.01 -14.30 10.88
C LYS A 173 -14.61 -13.32 11.99
N ALA A 174 -13.81 -13.76 12.95
CA ALA A 174 -13.31 -12.94 14.06
C ALA A 174 -11.85 -13.32 14.41
N PRO A 175 -10.89 -13.07 13.49
CA PRO A 175 -9.50 -13.42 13.67
C PRO A 175 -8.83 -12.52 14.72
N GLY A 176 -8.16 -13.13 15.70
CA GLY A 176 -7.60 -12.41 16.86
C GLY A 176 -6.13 -12.00 16.77
N CYS A 177 -5.46 -12.15 15.62
CA CYS A 177 -4.00 -12.05 15.56
C CYS A 177 -3.43 -10.68 15.18
N CYS A 178 -4.12 -9.86 14.37
CA CYS A 178 -3.70 -8.49 14.00
C CYS A 178 -4.88 -7.69 13.41
N ALA A 179 -4.67 -6.41 13.08
CA ALA A 179 -5.71 -5.50 12.60
C ALA A 179 -6.27 -5.83 11.20
N ALA A 180 -5.46 -6.44 10.32
CA ALA A 180 -5.87 -6.84 8.96
C ALA A 180 -5.35 -8.24 8.61
N PRO A 181 -5.86 -9.28 9.29
CA PRO A 181 -5.33 -10.63 9.16
C PRO A 181 -5.77 -11.26 7.84
N THR A 182 -4.80 -11.81 7.12
CA THR A 182 -4.98 -12.54 5.87
C THR A 182 -4.38 -13.93 6.04
N TRP A 183 -5.04 -14.99 5.57
CA TRP A 183 -4.70 -16.37 5.95
C TRP A 183 -4.17 -17.19 4.76
N THR A 184 -3.28 -18.13 5.05
CA THR A 184 -2.83 -19.14 4.09
C THR A 184 -2.67 -20.50 4.76
N VAL A 185 -3.11 -21.56 4.11
CA VAL A 185 -2.91 -22.94 4.59
C VAL A 185 -1.51 -23.40 4.21
N VAL A 186 -0.82 -24.04 5.15
CA VAL A 186 0.60 -24.45 5.02
C VAL A 186 0.74 -25.88 4.57
#